data_AF-A0A3N5F9S4-F1
#
_entry.id   AF-A0A3N5F9S4-F1
#
_cell.length_a   1.000
_cell.length_b   1.000
_cell.length_c   1.000
_cell.angle_alpha   90.00
_cell.angle_beta   90.00
_cell.angle_gamma   90.00
#
_symmetry.space_group_name_H-M   'P 1'
#
loop_
_entity.id
_entity.type
_entity.pdbx_description
1 polymer ?
#
loop_
_entity_poly.entity_id
_entity_poly.type
_entity_poly.pdbx_seq_one_letter_code
_entity_poly.pdbx_strand_id
1 'polypeptide(L)'
;MQRLLKAHALHGRYGKNQSRALQLGQQGALYQSRAVAPRNCLSAAPVIVIGGGIAGLTAALELLSAQREVVLLDRDVEENFGGLAKESFGGILVVDTPIQRRHRIRDSVALAFSDWTRFGGLSPADGWPYRWAEAYVNECRAEVFDWLRTHGVRFLPMPHWVERNGNSVPRWHIVWGSGERLALQLIDRLRSHPRTAALTLRFSHRVERFLVSNGRVTGCAGLREDTGEPFEVTGDAVLLAAGGVNGSLDEVRRHWPADSGKAPAELLNGAHRYADGALHAAVAQLDGQIGDLSRMWNYAAGVRHWRPRKPDHGISLVPPRGALWLDECGARFDPPLLAGLDTSAQVARIARSGGVSWQILNRRIAIRELAASGAEFNPSLRDRRPLAFLRDMLFGNRWLVDTLLRRCPDFIVAHSLPELVAGMNASDCERRVNLACVERAVRDYDAAIARGDRHADPQLANIETARRWKGD
;
A
#
# COMPACT_ATOMS: atom_id res chain seq x y z
N MET A 1 -48.47 9.11 -46.36
CA MET A 1 -49.16 10.39 -46.06
C MET A 1 -48.07 11.43 -45.83
N GLN A 2 -47.54 11.99 -46.93
CA GLN A 2 -47.66 13.42 -47.31
C GLN A 2 -47.00 14.35 -46.28
N ARG A 3 -46.02 15.20 -46.58
CA ARG A 3 -45.54 15.82 -47.83
C ARG A 3 -44.09 16.31 -47.56
N LEU A 4 -43.10 15.97 -48.41
CA LEU A 4 -42.60 16.75 -49.57
C LEU A 4 -41.89 18.06 -49.17
N LEU A 5 -40.78 18.55 -49.74
CA LEU A 5 -39.82 18.24 -50.83
C LEU A 5 -38.87 19.49 -50.86
N LYS A 6 -37.61 19.54 -51.31
CA LYS A 6 -37.01 19.26 -52.64
C LYS A 6 -35.48 19.57 -52.50
N ALA A 7 -34.49 18.76 -52.91
CA ALA A 7 -34.00 18.43 -54.28
C ALA A 7 -33.23 19.61 -54.96
N HIS A 8 -32.11 19.52 -55.68
CA HIS A 8 -31.32 18.54 -56.49
C HIS A 8 -29.87 19.11 -56.66
N ALA A 9 -28.75 18.39 -56.70
CA ALA A 9 -28.19 17.41 -57.67
C ALA A 9 -27.69 17.98 -59.03
N LEU A 10 -26.42 17.66 -59.41
CA LEU A 10 -25.85 17.26 -60.73
C LEU A 10 -24.35 17.67 -60.82
N HIS A 11 -23.36 16.76 -60.82
CA HIS A 11 -22.78 15.99 -61.94
C HIS A 11 -22.19 16.81 -63.12
N GLY A 12 -20.90 16.60 -63.44
CA GLY A 12 -20.32 17.01 -64.73
C GLY A 12 -18.78 17.00 -64.81
N ARG A 13 -18.24 15.99 -65.51
CA ARG A 13 -16.82 15.78 -65.89
C ARG A 13 -16.31 16.83 -66.88
N TYR A 14 -15.01 17.14 -66.86
CA TYR A 14 -14.09 17.46 -67.99
C TYR A 14 -12.66 17.49 -67.37
N GLY A 15 -11.55 16.95 -67.87
CA GLY A 15 -11.15 16.57 -69.22
C GLY A 15 -9.80 17.24 -69.54
N LYS A 16 -8.70 16.45 -69.51
CA LYS A 16 -7.40 16.58 -70.20
C LYS A 16 -6.75 17.97 -70.41
N ASN A 17 -5.48 18.09 -70.05
CA ASN A 17 -4.45 18.56 -71.00
C ASN A 17 -3.04 18.04 -70.63
N GLN A 18 -2.56 17.11 -71.46
CA GLN A 18 -1.14 16.86 -71.69
C GLN A 18 -0.61 17.95 -72.62
N SER A 19 0.60 18.46 -72.38
CA SER A 19 1.68 18.60 -73.39
C SER A 19 2.70 19.68 -72.99
N ARG A 20 3.93 19.28 -72.69
CA ARG A 20 5.12 19.64 -73.48
C ARG A 20 6.37 19.06 -72.85
N ALA A 21 6.95 18.09 -73.55
CA ALA A 21 8.31 17.63 -73.36
C ALA A 21 9.26 18.41 -74.30
N LEU A 22 10.53 18.46 -73.86
CA LEU A 22 11.76 18.66 -74.63
C LEU A 22 12.09 20.09 -75.11
N GLN A 23 13.14 20.69 -74.53
CA GLN A 23 14.46 20.74 -75.18
C GLN A 23 15.57 21.39 -74.31
N LEU A 24 16.73 20.73 -74.36
CA LEU A 24 18.11 21.27 -74.35
C LEU A 24 18.75 21.78 -73.04
N GLY A 25 19.96 21.27 -72.78
CA GLY A 25 21.02 22.04 -72.11
C GLY A 25 21.83 21.27 -71.08
N GLN A 26 22.89 20.59 -71.54
CA GLN A 26 24.01 20.18 -70.69
C GLN A 26 24.62 21.39 -69.97
N GLN A 27 24.84 21.28 -68.65
CA GLN A 27 25.98 21.90 -67.98
C GLN A 27 26.22 21.18 -66.65
N GLY A 28 27.38 20.53 -66.56
CA GLY A 28 27.85 19.90 -65.33
C GLY A 28 28.25 20.96 -64.30
N ALA A 29 27.83 20.74 -63.06
CA ALA A 29 28.38 21.42 -61.90
C ALA A 29 28.59 20.39 -60.79
N LEU A 30 29.83 20.35 -60.31
CA LEU A 30 30.33 19.54 -59.20
C LEU A 30 29.44 19.70 -57.96
N TYR A 31 28.66 18.67 -57.62
CA TYR A 31 28.12 18.52 -56.27
C TYR A 31 29.14 17.74 -55.44
N GLN A 32 30.06 18.48 -54.79
CA GLN A 32 30.76 17.92 -53.63
C GLN A 32 29.71 17.59 -52.57
N SER A 33 29.67 16.32 -52.16
CA SER A 33 28.91 15.89 -50.99
C SER A 33 29.44 16.63 -49.77
N ARG A 34 28.70 17.65 -49.30
CA ARG A 34 28.83 18.11 -47.92
C ARG A 34 28.42 16.94 -47.03
N ALA A 35 29.40 16.29 -46.42
CA ALA A 35 29.18 15.43 -45.28
C ALA A 35 28.34 16.23 -44.26
N VAL A 36 27.11 15.78 -44.03
CA VAL A 36 26.31 16.25 -42.90
C VAL A 36 27.07 15.76 -41.68
N ALA A 37 27.72 16.67 -40.97
CA ALA A 37 28.29 16.38 -39.66
C ALA A 37 27.19 15.71 -38.81
N PRO A 38 27.50 14.64 -38.07
CA PRO A 38 26.51 14.02 -37.19
C PRO A 38 25.96 15.13 -36.29
N ARG A 39 24.63 15.28 -36.29
CA ARG A 39 23.98 16.08 -35.25
C ARG A 39 24.47 15.47 -33.94
N ASN A 40 25.22 16.24 -33.15
CA ASN A 40 25.43 15.95 -31.75
C ASN A 40 24.06 15.93 -31.09
N CYS A 41 23.38 14.78 -31.13
CA CYS A 41 22.40 14.44 -30.13
C CYS A 41 23.20 14.30 -28.85
N LEU A 42 23.33 15.38 -28.09
CA LEU A 42 23.62 15.26 -26.67
C LEU A 42 22.56 14.28 -26.14
N SER A 43 22.95 13.04 -25.82
CA SER A 43 22.04 12.14 -25.10
C SER A 43 21.68 12.88 -23.83
N ALA A 44 20.39 13.18 -23.63
CA ALA A 44 19.93 13.79 -22.40
C ALA A 44 20.40 12.92 -21.22
N ALA A 45 20.91 13.52 -20.16
CA ALA A 45 21.40 12.72 -19.03
C ALA A 45 20.23 11.95 -18.41
N PRO A 46 20.48 10.79 -17.81
CA PRO A 46 19.39 9.96 -17.30
C PRO A 46 18.66 10.65 -16.14
N VAL A 47 17.40 10.27 -15.94
CA VAL A 47 16.68 10.52 -14.69
C VAL A 47 17.03 9.40 -13.71
N ILE A 48 17.48 9.78 -12.51
CA ILE A 48 17.83 8.83 -11.46
C ILE A 48 16.59 8.57 -10.60
N VAL A 49 16.21 7.31 -10.44
CA VAL A 49 15.12 6.87 -9.56
C VAL A 49 15.73 6.09 -8.40
N ILE A 50 15.49 6.53 -7.16
CA ILE A 50 16.05 5.88 -5.96
C ILE A 50 14.94 5.12 -5.23
N GLY A 51 15.01 3.80 -5.26
CA GLY A 51 14.06 2.87 -4.65
C GLY A 51 13.25 2.11 -5.70
N GLY A 52 13.33 0.79 -5.68
CA GLY A 52 12.66 -0.15 -6.57
C GLY A 52 11.36 -0.73 -6.02
N GLY A 53 10.65 0.04 -5.18
CA GLY A 53 9.27 -0.25 -4.81
C GLY A 53 8.27 0.14 -5.92
N ILE A 54 6.97 -0.05 -5.68
CA ILE A 54 5.92 0.28 -6.68
C ILE A 54 5.96 1.73 -7.17
N ALA A 55 6.35 2.69 -6.32
CA ALA A 55 6.49 4.09 -6.72
C ALA A 55 7.63 4.27 -7.75
N GLY A 56 8.81 3.70 -7.48
CA GLY A 56 9.94 3.77 -8.40
C GLY A 56 9.72 2.97 -9.68
N LEU A 57 9.08 1.81 -9.60
CA LEU A 57 8.68 1.01 -10.76
C LEU A 57 7.72 1.79 -11.68
N THR A 58 6.71 2.44 -11.09
CA THR A 58 5.74 3.26 -11.82
C THR A 58 6.42 4.46 -12.46
N ALA A 59 7.25 5.18 -11.69
CA ALA A 59 8.02 6.32 -12.21
C ALA A 59 8.93 5.91 -13.38
N ALA A 60 9.66 4.80 -13.27
CA ALA A 60 10.53 4.31 -14.32
C ALA A 60 9.74 3.95 -15.60
N LEU A 61 8.58 3.29 -15.47
CA LEU A 61 7.70 2.97 -16.60
C LEU A 61 7.21 4.23 -17.33
N GLU A 62 6.75 5.23 -16.56
CA GLU A 62 6.27 6.50 -17.13
C GLU A 62 7.40 7.29 -17.78
N LEU A 63 8.58 7.36 -17.16
CA LEU A 63 9.76 8.03 -17.72
C LEU A 63 10.23 7.38 -19.03
N LEU A 64 10.25 6.04 -19.10
CA LEU A 64 10.59 5.32 -20.32
C LEU A 64 9.55 5.55 -21.43
N SER A 65 8.26 5.60 -21.07
CA SER A 65 7.16 5.93 -22.00
C SER A 65 7.28 7.37 -22.51
N ALA A 66 7.73 8.28 -21.65
CA ALA A 66 8.09 9.65 -21.97
C ALA A 66 9.47 9.79 -22.64
N GLN A 67 10.04 8.70 -23.14
CA GLN A 67 11.26 8.68 -23.94
C GLN A 67 12.54 9.11 -23.21
N ARG A 68 12.55 9.05 -21.87
CA ARG A 68 13.72 9.36 -21.04
C ARG A 68 14.61 8.14 -20.83
N GLU A 69 15.91 8.40 -20.61
CA GLU A 69 16.84 7.42 -20.05
C GLU A 69 16.68 7.37 -18.53
N VAL A 70 16.74 6.19 -17.93
CA VAL A 70 16.47 5.98 -16.51
C VAL A 70 17.56 5.13 -15.88
N VAL A 71 18.09 5.60 -14.74
CA VAL A 71 18.92 4.80 -13.84
C VAL A 71 18.14 4.58 -12.55
N LEU A 72 17.73 3.34 -12.29
CA LEU A 72 17.06 2.97 -11.04
C LEU A 72 18.08 2.34 -10.09
N LEU A 73 18.23 2.93 -8.91
CA LEU A 73 19.06 2.44 -7.83
C LEU A 73 18.17 1.84 -6.74
N ASP A 74 18.40 0.59 -6.36
CA ASP A 74 17.77 -0.02 -5.19
C ASP A 74 18.86 -0.44 -4.20
N ARG A 75 18.60 -0.21 -2.91
CA ARG A 75 19.50 -0.58 -1.81
C ARG A 75 19.52 -2.09 -1.57
N ASP A 76 18.41 -2.77 -1.82
CA ASP A 76 18.29 -4.22 -1.64
C ASP A 76 18.81 -4.98 -2.86
N VAL A 77 18.89 -6.30 -2.72
CA VAL A 77 19.29 -7.23 -3.79
C VAL A 77 18.16 -7.43 -4.81
N GLU A 78 18.50 -7.92 -6.00
CA GLU A 78 17.56 -8.07 -7.12
C GLU A 78 16.36 -8.97 -6.77
N GLU A 79 16.57 -10.00 -5.96
CA GLU A 79 15.51 -10.93 -5.51
C GLU A 79 14.41 -10.20 -4.72
N ASN A 80 14.74 -9.08 -4.08
CA ASN A 80 13.83 -8.26 -3.27
C ASN A 80 13.22 -7.09 -4.06
N PHE A 81 13.50 -6.96 -5.36
CA PHE A 81 12.91 -5.93 -6.20
C PHE A 81 11.38 -5.94 -6.13
N GLY A 82 10.78 -4.75 -6.09
CA GLY A 82 9.37 -4.52 -5.73
C GLY A 82 9.15 -4.09 -4.29
N GLY A 83 10.14 -4.28 -3.40
CA GLY A 83 10.13 -3.83 -2.02
C GLY A 83 8.94 -4.35 -1.20
N LEU A 84 8.52 -3.59 -0.18
CA LEU A 84 7.45 -3.98 0.74
C LEU A 84 6.10 -4.24 0.04
N ALA A 85 5.85 -3.60 -1.10
CA ALA A 85 4.61 -3.80 -1.84
C ALA A 85 4.39 -5.27 -2.22
N LYS A 86 5.47 -6.01 -2.51
CA LYS A 86 5.44 -7.44 -2.82
C LYS A 86 4.89 -8.28 -1.65
N GLU A 87 5.11 -7.84 -0.43
CA GLU A 87 4.62 -8.52 0.78
C GLU A 87 3.19 -8.10 1.16
N SER A 88 2.66 -7.03 0.57
CA SER A 88 1.37 -6.47 0.96
C SER A 88 0.17 -7.31 0.52
N PHE A 89 -0.96 -7.13 1.20
CA PHE A 89 -2.24 -7.75 0.82
C PHE A 89 -2.78 -7.23 -0.54
N GLY A 90 -2.27 -6.09 -1.04
CA GLY A 90 -2.60 -5.55 -2.37
C GLY A 90 -3.90 -4.74 -2.41
N GLY A 91 -4.30 -4.13 -1.30
CA GLY A 91 -5.44 -3.22 -1.28
C GLY A 91 -5.06 -1.80 -1.73
N ILE A 92 -5.93 -1.18 -2.51
CA ILE A 92 -5.75 0.17 -3.07
C ILE A 92 -7.04 0.94 -2.92
N LEU A 93 -6.97 2.17 -2.41
CA LEU A 93 -8.13 3.06 -2.33
C LEU A 93 -8.41 3.67 -3.70
N VAL A 94 -9.63 3.51 -4.19
CA VAL A 94 -10.05 4.09 -5.48
C VAL A 94 -11.49 4.54 -5.38
N VAL A 95 -11.77 5.74 -5.90
CA VAL A 95 -13.08 6.39 -5.84
C VAL A 95 -13.89 6.13 -7.12
N ASP A 96 -15.20 5.95 -6.95
CA ASP A 96 -16.21 5.83 -8.01
C ASP A 96 -15.85 4.86 -9.15
N THR A 97 -15.51 3.62 -8.78
CA THR A 97 -15.14 2.56 -9.72
C THR A 97 -16.35 1.85 -10.34
N PRO A 98 -16.20 1.14 -11.48
CA PRO A 98 -17.30 0.34 -12.04
C PRO A 98 -17.65 -0.83 -11.11
N ILE A 99 -16.71 -1.25 -10.27
CA ILE A 99 -16.90 -2.28 -9.23
C ILE A 99 -17.84 -1.72 -8.15
N GLN A 100 -17.61 -0.50 -7.65
CA GLN A 100 -18.51 0.15 -6.69
C GLN A 100 -19.92 0.35 -7.26
N ARG A 101 -20.03 0.88 -8.49
CA ARG A 101 -21.33 1.10 -9.15
C ARG A 101 -22.12 -0.20 -9.34
N ARG A 102 -21.45 -1.31 -9.68
CA ARG A 102 -22.09 -2.64 -9.79
C ARG A 102 -22.74 -3.08 -8.47
N HIS A 103 -22.15 -2.70 -7.34
CA HIS A 103 -22.69 -2.96 -6.01
C HIS A 103 -23.60 -1.85 -5.49
N ARG A 104 -24.06 -0.94 -6.37
CA ARG A 104 -24.97 0.17 -6.06
C ARG A 104 -24.42 1.12 -4.99
N ILE A 105 -23.10 1.19 -4.85
CA ILE A 105 -22.44 2.19 -4.01
C ILE A 105 -22.45 3.52 -4.75
N ARG A 106 -22.98 4.56 -4.09
CA ARG A 106 -22.95 5.95 -4.56
C ARG A 106 -21.74 6.65 -3.94
N ASP A 107 -20.57 6.46 -4.55
CA ASP A 107 -19.34 7.17 -4.16
C ASP A 107 -19.14 8.40 -5.07
N SER A 108 -18.31 9.34 -4.63
CA SER A 108 -17.91 10.50 -5.42
C SER A 108 -16.60 11.08 -4.90
N VAL A 109 -15.90 11.84 -5.74
CA VAL A 109 -14.69 12.58 -5.34
C VAL A 109 -14.99 13.48 -4.14
N ALA A 110 -16.10 14.23 -4.17
CA ALA A 110 -16.47 15.13 -3.07
C ALA A 110 -16.69 14.37 -1.75
N LEU A 111 -17.37 13.21 -1.79
CA LEU A 111 -17.59 12.38 -0.61
C LEU A 111 -16.27 11.82 -0.06
N ALA A 112 -15.43 11.25 -0.94
CA ALA A 112 -14.13 10.70 -0.57
C ALA A 112 -13.19 11.78 -0.02
N PHE A 113 -13.18 12.98 -0.61
CA PHE A 113 -12.38 14.10 -0.13
C PHE A 113 -12.84 14.60 1.24
N SER A 114 -14.16 14.70 1.45
CA SER A 114 -14.72 15.04 2.75
C SER A 114 -14.38 14.00 3.82
N ASP A 115 -14.41 12.72 3.46
CA ASP A 115 -14.02 11.62 4.34
C ASP A 115 -12.53 11.73 4.73
N TRP A 116 -11.65 11.92 3.74
CA TRP A 116 -10.20 12.01 3.93
C TRP A 116 -9.79 13.24 4.74
N THR A 117 -10.33 14.42 4.41
CA THR A 117 -10.00 15.65 5.14
C THR A 117 -10.50 15.61 6.57
N ARG A 118 -11.71 15.11 6.81
CA ARG A 118 -12.26 14.93 8.17
C ARG A 118 -11.45 13.93 8.99
N PHE A 119 -11.12 12.76 8.44
CA PHE A 119 -10.40 11.72 9.17
C PHE A 119 -8.93 12.09 9.38
N GLY A 120 -8.27 12.62 8.35
CA GLY A 120 -6.89 13.07 8.43
C GLY A 120 -6.71 14.37 9.22
N GLY A 121 -7.80 15.04 9.62
CA GLY A 121 -7.72 16.37 10.23
C GLY A 121 -6.99 17.36 9.33
N LEU A 122 -7.26 17.29 8.01
CA LEU A 122 -6.61 18.13 7.01
C LEU A 122 -7.47 19.34 6.68
N SER A 123 -6.78 20.45 6.49
CA SER A 123 -7.29 21.75 6.10
C SER A 123 -6.39 22.37 5.03
N PRO A 124 -6.85 23.39 4.30
CA PRO A 124 -6.00 24.09 3.34
C PRO A 124 -4.70 24.66 3.95
N ALA A 125 -4.69 24.94 5.25
CA ALA A 125 -3.52 25.44 5.96
C ALA A 125 -2.39 24.40 6.08
N ASP A 126 -2.70 23.10 5.93
CA ASP A 126 -1.71 22.02 5.95
C ASP A 126 -0.88 21.94 4.65
N GLY A 127 -1.22 22.72 3.61
CA GLY A 127 -0.39 22.83 2.41
C GLY A 127 -0.33 21.55 1.57
N TRP A 128 0.84 20.89 1.53
CA TRP A 128 1.09 19.74 0.65
C TRP A 128 0.25 18.51 0.97
N PRO A 129 0.12 18.04 2.23
CA PRO A 129 -0.82 16.97 2.60
C PRO A 129 -2.24 17.17 2.08
N TYR A 130 -2.80 18.39 2.21
CA TYR A 130 -4.16 18.70 1.74
C TYR A 130 -4.25 18.62 0.21
N ARG A 131 -3.30 19.24 -0.50
CA ARG A 131 -3.24 19.22 -1.97
C ARG A 131 -3.02 17.81 -2.52
N TRP A 132 -2.22 17.00 -1.83
CA TRP A 132 -1.98 15.61 -2.21
C TRP A 132 -3.25 14.77 -2.03
N ALA A 133 -3.95 14.94 -0.91
CA ALA A 133 -5.24 14.29 -0.67
C ALA A 133 -6.26 14.67 -1.76
N GLU A 134 -6.34 15.95 -2.13
CA GLU A 134 -7.22 16.46 -3.19
C GLU A 134 -6.86 15.86 -4.55
N ALA A 135 -5.59 15.92 -4.96
CA ALA A 135 -5.13 15.35 -6.22
C ALA A 135 -5.41 13.84 -6.29
N TYR A 136 -5.07 13.09 -5.23
CA TYR A 136 -5.28 11.65 -5.20
C TYR A 136 -6.75 11.26 -5.38
N VAL A 137 -7.68 11.85 -4.63
CA VAL A 137 -9.10 11.49 -4.75
C VAL A 137 -9.71 11.89 -6.10
N ASN A 138 -9.23 12.96 -6.72
CA ASN A 138 -9.65 13.38 -8.06
C ASN A 138 -9.14 12.42 -9.14
N GLU A 139 -7.90 11.93 -9.01
CA GLU A 139 -7.18 11.29 -10.11
C GLU A 139 -7.08 9.77 -9.98
N CYS A 140 -7.22 9.20 -8.77
CA CYS A 140 -6.96 7.78 -8.48
C CYS A 140 -7.74 6.82 -9.38
N ARG A 141 -8.90 7.23 -9.91
CA ARG A 141 -9.65 6.40 -10.84
C ARG A 141 -8.90 6.17 -12.16
N ALA A 142 -8.42 7.24 -12.78
CA ALA A 142 -7.70 7.18 -14.05
C ALA A 142 -6.24 6.74 -13.83
N GLU A 143 -5.53 7.45 -12.94
CA GLU A 143 -4.09 7.34 -12.75
C GLU A 143 -3.66 6.09 -11.98
N VAL A 144 -4.57 5.48 -11.20
CA VAL A 144 -4.27 4.25 -10.45
C VAL A 144 -5.07 3.08 -10.99
N PHE A 145 -6.40 3.13 -10.91
CA PHE A 145 -7.21 1.95 -11.22
C PHE A 145 -7.22 1.58 -12.70
N ASP A 146 -7.50 2.54 -13.58
CA ASP A 146 -7.55 2.27 -15.02
C ASP A 146 -6.13 2.05 -15.57
N TRP A 147 -5.13 2.82 -15.13
CA TRP A 147 -3.70 2.61 -15.46
C TRP A 147 -3.20 1.21 -15.08
N LEU A 148 -3.44 0.75 -13.84
CA LEU A 148 -3.03 -0.60 -13.43
C LEU A 148 -3.69 -1.68 -14.30
N ARG A 149 -4.93 -1.46 -14.74
CA ARG A 149 -5.63 -2.38 -15.64
C ARG A 149 -5.02 -2.43 -17.05
N THR A 150 -4.54 -1.31 -17.59
CA THR A 150 -3.82 -1.32 -18.89
C THR A 150 -2.53 -2.13 -18.78
N HIS A 151 -1.90 -2.12 -17.60
CA HIS A 151 -0.73 -2.95 -17.29
C HIS A 151 -1.05 -4.41 -16.95
N GLY A 152 -2.32 -4.82 -16.98
CA GLY A 152 -2.75 -6.21 -16.80
C GLY A 152 -3.08 -6.59 -15.35
N VAL A 153 -3.09 -5.63 -14.43
CA VAL A 153 -3.53 -5.84 -13.05
C VAL A 153 -5.06 -5.96 -13.01
N ARG A 154 -5.55 -6.90 -12.21
CA ARG A 154 -6.99 -7.13 -12.00
C ARG A 154 -7.32 -6.97 -10.53
N PHE A 155 -8.56 -6.62 -10.25
CA PHE A 155 -9.08 -6.45 -8.90
C PHE A 155 -10.17 -7.47 -8.61
N LEU A 156 -10.34 -7.84 -7.33
CA LEU A 156 -11.51 -8.58 -6.88
C LEU A 156 -12.79 -7.82 -7.23
N PRO A 157 -13.87 -8.52 -7.61
CA PRO A 157 -15.11 -7.88 -8.07
C PRO A 157 -15.99 -7.38 -6.92
N MET A 158 -15.39 -7.00 -5.78
CA MET A 158 -16.06 -6.52 -4.57
C MET A 158 -15.16 -5.48 -3.90
N PRO A 159 -15.66 -4.25 -3.62
CA PRO A 159 -14.92 -3.30 -2.79
C PRO A 159 -15.10 -3.66 -1.31
N HIS A 160 -14.08 -3.37 -0.52
CA HIS A 160 -14.04 -3.64 0.92
C HIS A 160 -13.93 -2.35 1.72
N TRP A 161 -14.08 -2.49 3.03
CA TRP A 161 -13.73 -1.47 4.00
C TRP A 161 -12.27 -1.68 4.42
N VAL A 162 -11.47 -0.62 4.44
CA VAL A 162 -10.23 -0.61 5.26
C VAL A 162 -10.66 -0.47 6.70
N GLU A 163 -11.38 0.62 6.96
CA GLU A 163 -11.94 1.01 8.24
C GLU A 163 -13.27 1.71 7.99
N ARG A 164 -14.22 1.52 8.90
CA ARG A 164 -15.53 2.19 8.82
C ARG A 164 -15.49 3.60 9.41
N ASN A 165 -14.65 3.87 10.42
CA ASN A 165 -14.40 5.26 10.79
C ASN A 165 -13.50 5.89 9.73
N GLY A 166 -13.88 7.07 9.28
CA GLY A 166 -13.17 7.78 8.22
C GLY A 166 -13.61 7.44 6.78
N ASN A 167 -14.53 6.49 6.58
CA ASN A 167 -15.09 6.21 5.27
C ASN A 167 -16.63 6.15 5.33
N SER A 168 -17.29 6.84 4.40
CA SER A 168 -18.74 6.81 4.26
C SER A 168 -19.22 5.62 3.43
N VAL A 169 -18.37 5.08 2.55
CA VAL A 169 -18.67 3.94 1.66
C VAL A 169 -17.43 3.05 1.45
N PRO A 170 -17.58 1.77 1.06
CA PRO A 170 -16.43 0.91 0.78
C PRO A 170 -15.76 1.33 -0.53
N ARG A 171 -14.45 1.57 -0.45
CA ARG A 171 -13.59 2.05 -1.55
C ARG A 171 -12.23 1.36 -1.63
N TRP A 172 -12.06 0.28 -0.87
CA TRP A 172 -10.84 -0.52 -0.87
C TRP A 172 -10.92 -1.62 -1.93
N HIS A 173 -10.04 -1.57 -2.92
CA HIS A 173 -10.00 -2.51 -4.03
C HIS A 173 -8.78 -3.42 -3.89
N ILE A 174 -9.01 -4.72 -3.76
CA ILE A 174 -7.94 -5.71 -3.57
C ILE A 174 -7.50 -6.26 -4.93
N VAL A 175 -6.20 -6.23 -5.18
CA VAL A 175 -5.58 -6.83 -6.38
C VAL A 175 -5.75 -8.36 -6.35
N TRP A 176 -6.20 -8.92 -7.47
CA TRP A 176 -6.24 -10.37 -7.68
C TRP A 176 -4.82 -10.90 -7.89
N GLY A 177 -4.28 -11.56 -6.86
CA GLY A 177 -2.87 -11.90 -6.75
C GLY A 177 -2.09 -11.11 -5.71
N SER A 178 -2.77 -10.29 -4.88
CA SER A 178 -2.19 -9.46 -3.81
C SER A 178 -1.17 -8.42 -4.31
N GLY A 179 -0.44 -7.80 -3.37
CA GLY A 179 0.65 -6.88 -3.68
C GLY A 179 1.82 -7.55 -4.40
N GLU A 180 2.01 -8.86 -4.20
CA GLU A 180 3.03 -9.62 -4.92
C GLU A 180 2.81 -9.56 -6.43
N ARG A 181 1.59 -9.88 -6.90
CA ARG A 181 1.29 -9.83 -8.32
C ARG A 181 1.37 -8.40 -8.86
N LEU A 182 0.98 -7.40 -8.08
CA LEU A 182 1.12 -6.00 -8.47
C LEU A 182 2.60 -5.67 -8.76
N ALA A 183 3.49 -5.95 -7.82
CA ALA A 183 4.92 -5.68 -7.98
C ALA A 183 5.52 -6.48 -9.14
N LEU A 184 5.29 -7.79 -9.19
CA LEU A 184 5.82 -8.66 -10.25
C LEU A 184 5.32 -8.25 -11.64
N GLN A 185 4.04 -7.87 -11.78
CA GLN A 185 3.49 -7.40 -13.05
C GLN A 185 4.18 -6.12 -13.52
N LEU A 186 4.44 -5.16 -12.63
CA LEU A 186 5.13 -3.92 -13.00
C LEU A 186 6.61 -4.17 -13.32
N ILE A 187 7.27 -5.08 -12.61
CA ILE A 187 8.65 -5.51 -12.92
C ILE A 187 8.69 -6.16 -14.31
N ASP A 188 7.76 -7.06 -14.62
CA ASP A 188 7.65 -7.69 -15.94
C ASP A 188 7.43 -6.65 -17.03
N ARG A 189 6.55 -5.66 -16.80
CA ARG A 189 6.33 -4.54 -17.73
C ARG A 189 7.56 -3.69 -17.92
N LEU A 190 8.30 -3.41 -16.85
CA LEU A 190 9.52 -2.61 -16.91
C LEU A 190 10.60 -3.33 -17.73
N ARG A 191 10.82 -4.61 -17.48
CA ARG A 191 11.81 -5.45 -18.19
C ARG A 191 11.44 -5.75 -19.64
N SER A 192 10.14 -5.76 -19.96
CA SER A 192 9.64 -5.97 -21.34
C SER A 192 9.33 -4.67 -22.08
N HIS A 193 9.64 -3.51 -21.50
CA HIS A 193 9.34 -2.22 -22.10
C HIS A 193 10.08 -2.05 -23.44
N PRO A 194 9.46 -1.49 -24.51
CA PRO A 194 10.11 -1.32 -25.81
C PRO A 194 11.41 -0.51 -25.76
N ARG A 195 11.56 0.34 -24.75
CA ARG A 195 12.76 1.13 -24.45
C ARG A 195 13.60 0.58 -23.29
N THR A 196 13.55 -0.71 -23.00
CA THR A 196 14.33 -1.29 -21.88
C THR A 196 15.84 -1.07 -22.03
N ALA A 197 16.36 -0.87 -23.25
CA ALA A 197 17.76 -0.50 -23.48
C ALA A 197 18.14 0.89 -22.91
N ALA A 198 17.16 1.75 -22.64
CA ALA A 198 17.33 3.05 -21.98
C ALA A 198 17.17 2.97 -20.45
N LEU A 199 17.02 1.76 -19.90
CA LEU A 199 16.90 1.50 -18.47
C LEU A 199 18.17 0.83 -17.95
N THR A 200 18.76 1.39 -16.91
CA THR A 200 19.79 0.75 -16.10
C THR A 200 19.24 0.46 -14.72
N LEU A 201 19.29 -0.81 -14.29
CA LEU A 201 18.96 -1.22 -12.92
C LEU A 201 20.26 -1.48 -12.16
N ARG A 202 20.39 -0.91 -10.96
CA ARG A 202 21.53 -1.17 -10.06
C ARG A 202 21.01 -1.52 -8.67
N PHE A 203 21.26 -2.75 -8.25
CA PHE A 203 20.91 -3.28 -6.93
C PHE A 203 22.07 -3.16 -5.96
N SER A 204 21.82 -3.35 -4.67
CA SER A 204 22.81 -3.16 -3.60
C SER A 204 23.41 -1.74 -3.57
N HIS A 205 22.72 -0.72 -4.09
CA HIS A 205 23.22 0.66 -4.11
C HIS A 205 22.53 1.49 -3.00
N ARG A 206 23.18 1.61 -1.84
CA ARG A 206 22.73 2.50 -0.77
C ARG A 206 23.14 3.93 -1.09
N VAL A 207 22.18 4.74 -1.55
CA VAL A 207 22.37 6.19 -1.65
C VAL A 207 22.44 6.79 -0.25
N GLU A 208 23.42 7.66 -0.01
CA GLU A 208 23.64 8.32 1.29
C GLU A 208 23.55 9.84 1.20
N ARG A 209 23.88 10.43 0.05
CA ARG A 209 23.84 11.88 -0.17
C ARG A 209 23.48 12.23 -1.61
N PHE A 210 23.03 13.47 -1.80
CA PHE A 210 22.78 14.04 -3.11
C PHE A 210 23.96 14.89 -3.58
N LEU A 211 24.18 14.91 -4.89
CA LEU A 211 25.14 15.80 -5.53
C LEU A 211 24.44 17.11 -5.87
N VAL A 212 25.02 18.24 -5.48
CA VAL A 212 24.46 19.56 -5.72
C VAL A 212 25.46 20.42 -6.47
N SER A 213 25.01 21.03 -7.57
CA SER A 213 25.79 22.00 -8.34
C SER A 213 24.90 23.19 -8.68
N ASN A 214 25.39 24.41 -8.42
CA ASN A 214 24.65 25.65 -8.65
C ASN A 214 23.26 25.66 -8.01
N GLY A 215 23.15 25.16 -6.77
CA GLY A 215 21.88 25.09 -6.04
C GLY A 215 20.88 24.07 -6.59
N ARG A 216 21.27 23.21 -7.54
CA ARG A 216 20.42 22.17 -8.14
C ARG A 216 20.97 20.78 -7.82
N VAL A 217 20.09 19.84 -7.51
CA VAL A 217 20.46 18.42 -7.43
C VAL A 217 20.83 17.92 -8.82
N THR A 218 22.04 17.39 -8.96
CA THR A 218 22.60 16.88 -10.23
C THR A 218 22.93 15.39 -10.19
N GLY A 219 22.60 14.71 -9.09
CA GLY A 219 22.92 13.30 -8.92
C GLY A 219 22.85 12.83 -7.48
N CYS A 220 23.39 11.66 -7.23
CA CYS A 220 23.51 11.07 -5.90
C CYS A 220 24.78 10.24 -5.76
N ALA A 221 25.18 10.02 -4.51
CA ALA A 221 26.35 9.22 -4.15
C ALA A 221 26.05 8.37 -2.92
N GLY A 222 26.82 7.30 -2.77
CA GLY A 222 26.71 6.42 -1.62
C GLY A 222 27.63 5.22 -1.75
N LEU A 223 27.25 4.12 -1.11
CA LEU A 223 28.04 2.90 -1.02
C LEU A 223 27.27 1.70 -1.54
N ARG A 224 28.01 0.74 -2.09
CA ARG A 224 27.46 -0.58 -2.37
C ARG A 224 27.28 -1.39 -1.08
N GLU A 225 26.10 -1.96 -0.85
CA GLU A 225 25.81 -2.78 0.34
C GLU A 225 26.61 -4.08 0.37
N ASP A 226 26.94 -4.64 -0.80
CA ASP A 226 27.63 -5.92 -0.93
C ASP A 226 29.15 -5.80 -0.90
N THR A 227 29.73 -4.71 -1.42
CA THR A 227 31.18 -4.52 -1.48
C THR A 227 31.73 -3.39 -0.61
N GLY A 228 30.88 -2.47 -0.15
CA GLY A 228 31.31 -1.24 0.53
C GLY A 228 31.96 -0.21 -0.40
N GLU A 229 32.01 -0.46 -1.71
CA GLU A 229 32.64 0.45 -2.66
C GLU A 229 31.81 1.72 -2.85
N PRO A 230 32.45 2.90 -2.93
CA PRO A 230 31.75 4.14 -3.22
C PRO A 230 31.27 4.19 -4.67
N PHE A 231 30.14 4.82 -4.89
CA PHE A 231 29.62 5.12 -6.22
C PHE A 231 29.08 6.56 -6.28
N GLU A 232 29.10 7.11 -7.50
CA GLU A 232 28.41 8.35 -7.84
C GLU A 232 27.62 8.14 -9.14
N VAL A 233 26.45 8.75 -9.22
CA VAL A 233 25.62 8.78 -10.44
C VAL A 233 25.15 10.21 -10.65
N THR A 234 25.40 10.74 -11.84
CA THR A 234 24.92 12.06 -12.28
C THR A 234 23.75 11.90 -13.24
N GLY A 235 22.84 12.88 -13.24
CA GLY A 235 21.62 12.85 -14.04
C GLY A 235 20.93 14.20 -14.13
N ASP A 236 19.94 14.27 -15.01
CA ASP A 236 19.17 15.50 -15.24
C ASP A 236 18.23 15.81 -14.07
N ALA A 237 17.70 14.76 -13.43
CA ALA A 237 16.81 14.84 -12.28
C ALA A 237 16.99 13.62 -11.37
N VAL A 238 16.62 13.78 -10.09
CA VAL A 238 16.61 12.70 -9.10
C VAL A 238 15.21 12.59 -8.52
N LEU A 239 14.61 11.40 -8.59
CA LEU A 239 13.33 11.07 -8.00
C LEU A 239 13.56 10.11 -6.83
N LEU A 240 13.09 10.51 -5.65
CA LEU A 240 13.19 9.69 -4.44
C LEU A 240 11.90 8.86 -4.25
N ALA A 241 12.04 7.54 -4.25
CA ALA A 241 10.98 6.55 -4.06
C ALA A 241 11.39 5.48 -3.02
N ALA A 242 12.09 5.90 -1.97
CA ALA A 242 12.78 5.02 -1.02
C ALA A 242 11.93 4.49 0.15
N GLY A 243 10.62 4.74 0.17
CA GLY A 243 9.75 4.37 1.28
C GLY A 243 9.77 5.38 2.43
N GLY A 244 9.34 4.96 3.63
CA GLY A 244 9.18 5.81 4.81
C GLY A 244 10.28 5.64 5.87
N VAL A 245 9.91 5.82 7.14
CA VAL A 245 10.81 5.73 8.32
C VAL A 245 10.51 4.57 9.25
N ASN A 246 9.35 3.89 9.09
CA ASN A 246 8.86 2.87 10.01
C ASN A 246 9.63 1.53 9.98
N GLY A 247 10.60 1.39 9.07
CA GLY A 247 11.57 0.31 9.06
C GLY A 247 12.56 0.38 10.23
N SER A 248 12.72 1.54 10.86
CA SER A 248 13.49 1.73 12.09
C SER A 248 12.55 1.92 13.28
N LEU A 249 12.61 1.00 14.25
CA LEU A 249 11.84 1.15 15.49
C LEU A 249 12.30 2.34 16.34
N ASP A 250 13.55 2.78 16.19
CA ASP A 250 14.06 3.96 16.87
C ASP A 250 13.46 5.25 16.28
N GLU A 251 13.30 5.32 14.96
CA GLU A 251 12.58 6.43 14.33
C GLU A 251 11.09 6.42 14.72
N VAL A 252 10.46 5.23 14.77
CA VAL A 252 9.07 5.09 15.25
C VAL A 252 8.93 5.63 16.67
N ARG A 253 9.85 5.29 17.58
CA ARG A 253 9.83 5.81 18.95
C ARG A 253 10.10 7.32 19.00
N ARG A 254 11.06 7.82 18.22
CA ARG A 254 11.40 9.25 18.16
C ARG A 254 10.21 10.08 17.70
N HIS A 255 9.44 9.58 16.75
CA HIS A 255 8.31 10.29 16.17
C HIS A 255 6.95 9.85 16.74
N TRP A 256 6.92 9.05 17.80
CA TRP A 256 5.67 8.51 18.34
C TRP A 256 4.64 9.63 18.59
N PRO A 257 3.37 9.46 18.19
CA PRO A 257 2.37 10.51 18.36
C PRO A 257 2.21 10.86 19.84
N ALA A 258 2.42 12.12 20.19
CA ALA A 258 2.40 12.57 21.58
C ALA A 258 1.02 12.36 22.26
N ASP A 259 -0.05 12.45 21.48
CA ASP A 259 -1.41 12.18 21.94
C ASP A 259 -1.68 10.68 22.17
N SER A 260 -0.85 9.78 21.62
CA SER A 260 -0.98 8.33 21.79
C SER A 260 -0.33 7.79 23.06
N GLY A 261 0.13 8.64 23.96
CA GLY A 261 0.85 8.24 25.18
C GLY A 261 2.30 7.84 24.88
N LYS A 262 2.93 7.09 25.80
CA LYS A 262 4.30 6.62 25.60
C LYS A 262 4.32 5.51 24.55
N ALA A 263 5.32 5.51 23.68
CA ALA A 263 5.58 4.39 22.79
C ALA A 263 5.72 3.09 23.62
N PRO A 264 5.02 2.00 23.25
CA PRO A 264 5.20 0.70 23.87
C PRO A 264 6.68 0.29 23.92
N ALA A 265 7.07 -0.39 25.00
CA ALA A 265 8.43 -0.91 25.13
C ALA A 265 8.72 -1.93 24.02
N GLU A 266 7.79 -2.87 23.85
CA GLU A 266 7.78 -3.86 22.80
C GLU A 266 7.02 -3.32 21.58
N LEU A 267 7.73 -3.18 20.46
CA LEU A 267 7.17 -2.85 19.16
C LEU A 267 7.65 -3.89 18.17
N LEU A 268 6.77 -4.28 17.26
CA LEU A 268 7.09 -5.21 16.19
C LEU A 268 7.22 -4.47 14.86
N ASN A 269 8.15 -4.90 14.02
CA ASN A 269 8.48 -4.28 12.75
C ASN A 269 7.88 -5.08 11.58
N GLY A 270 6.82 -4.54 11.00
CA GLY A 270 6.21 -5.03 9.75
C GLY A 270 6.68 -4.30 8.48
N ALA A 271 7.49 -3.24 8.59
CA ALA A 271 7.88 -2.38 7.46
C ALA A 271 9.17 -2.86 6.78
N HIS A 272 9.54 -2.28 5.63
CA HIS A 272 10.79 -2.66 4.97
C HIS A 272 12.00 -2.26 5.83
N ARG A 273 13.00 -3.14 5.98
CA ARG A 273 14.18 -2.87 6.85
C ARG A 273 14.96 -1.61 6.46
N TYR A 274 14.92 -1.23 5.19
CA TYR A 274 15.60 -0.04 4.65
C TYR A 274 14.72 1.20 4.56
N ALA A 275 13.47 1.14 5.01
CA ALA A 275 12.65 2.33 5.22
C ALA A 275 13.02 2.96 6.57
N ASP A 276 14.28 3.37 6.72
CA ASP A 276 14.90 3.79 7.99
C ASP A 276 15.03 5.30 8.15
N GLY A 277 14.53 6.08 7.18
CA GLY A 277 14.58 7.54 7.21
C GLY A 277 15.92 8.16 6.83
N ALA A 278 16.96 7.39 6.51
CA ALA A 278 18.28 7.95 6.15
C ALA A 278 18.20 8.94 4.97
N LEU A 279 17.40 8.62 3.94
CA LEU A 279 17.22 9.52 2.80
C LEU A 279 16.31 10.72 3.11
N HIS A 280 15.45 10.65 4.13
CA HIS A 280 14.73 11.84 4.62
C HIS A 280 15.70 12.81 5.29
N ALA A 281 16.63 12.29 6.11
CA ALA A 281 17.69 13.10 6.71
C ALA A 281 18.61 13.71 5.63
N ALA A 282 18.96 12.97 4.59
CA ALA A 282 19.74 13.49 3.46
C ALA A 282 19.00 14.60 2.69
N VAL A 283 17.67 14.49 2.54
CA VAL A 283 16.84 15.56 1.95
C VAL A 283 16.78 16.80 2.86
N ALA A 284 16.66 16.61 4.18
CA ALA A 284 16.65 17.71 5.13
C ALA A 284 17.96 18.52 5.13
N GLN A 285 19.10 17.87 4.85
CA GLN A 285 20.40 18.54 4.68
C GLN A 285 20.46 19.48 3.46
N LEU A 286 19.47 19.40 2.55
CA LEU A 286 19.33 20.28 1.38
C LEU A 286 18.17 21.27 1.55
N ASP A 287 17.79 21.57 2.79
CA ASP A 287 16.63 22.41 3.12
C ASP A 287 15.28 21.86 2.60
N GLY A 288 15.23 20.55 2.30
CA GLY A 288 14.00 19.87 1.94
C GLY A 288 13.02 19.79 3.11
N GLN A 289 11.75 20.04 2.85
CA GLN A 289 10.70 19.99 3.87
C GLN A 289 10.32 18.54 4.19
N ILE A 290 10.59 18.12 5.44
CA ILE A 290 10.11 16.86 6.00
C ILE A 290 9.05 17.17 7.04
N GLY A 291 7.85 16.60 6.87
CA GLY A 291 6.69 16.85 7.73
C GLY A 291 5.97 15.58 8.13
N ASP A 292 5.06 15.71 9.10
CA ASP A 292 4.08 14.68 9.47
C ASP A 292 4.64 13.30 9.88
N LEU A 293 5.90 13.22 10.32
CA LEU A 293 6.54 11.96 10.71
C LEU A 293 5.83 11.25 11.89
N SER A 294 5.12 12.01 12.72
CA SER A 294 4.29 11.45 13.80
C SER A 294 2.95 10.91 13.32
N ARG A 295 2.50 11.23 12.11
CA ARG A 295 1.28 10.68 11.51
C ARG A 295 1.54 9.29 10.92
N MET A 296 1.92 8.37 11.79
CA MET A 296 2.24 6.99 11.43
C MET A 296 1.03 6.06 11.54
N TRP A 297 0.97 5.06 10.66
CA TRP A 297 -0.04 4.02 10.70
C TRP A 297 0.49 2.75 11.37
N ASN A 298 0.28 2.65 12.69
CA ASN A 298 0.65 1.46 13.45
C ASN A 298 -0.54 0.49 13.55
N TYR A 299 -0.27 -0.81 13.59
CA TYR A 299 -1.31 -1.82 13.73
C TYR A 299 -1.48 -2.24 15.19
N ALA A 300 -2.70 -2.12 15.72
CA ALA A 300 -3.03 -2.52 17.09
C ALA A 300 -2.95 -4.05 17.31
N ALA A 301 -3.34 -4.83 16.31
CA ALA A 301 -3.32 -6.29 16.36
C ALA A 301 -2.04 -6.86 15.72
N GLY A 302 -0.89 -6.57 16.34
CA GLY A 302 0.41 -7.11 15.92
C GLY A 302 0.80 -8.37 16.72
N VAL A 303 1.35 -9.37 16.04
CA VAL A 303 1.97 -10.55 16.67
C VAL A 303 3.31 -10.87 16.01
N ARG A 304 4.19 -11.58 16.71
CA ARG A 304 5.50 -12.04 16.21
C ARG A 304 5.32 -12.97 15.04
N HIS A 305 6.11 -12.73 13.99
CA HIS A 305 6.18 -13.63 12.85
C HIS A 305 6.79 -14.96 13.29
N TRP A 306 6.11 -16.09 13.04
CA TRP A 306 6.59 -17.41 13.44
C TRP A 306 7.84 -17.90 12.66
N ARG A 307 8.20 -17.18 11.60
CA ARG A 307 9.42 -17.33 10.78
C ARG A 307 10.06 -15.96 10.54
N PRO A 308 10.70 -15.35 11.55
CA PRO A 308 11.20 -14.00 11.44
C PRO A 308 12.28 -13.92 10.34
N ARG A 309 12.25 -12.85 9.55
CA ARG A 309 13.25 -12.56 8.48
C ARG A 309 14.21 -11.43 8.88
N LYS A 310 13.94 -10.79 10.01
CA LYS A 310 14.63 -9.63 10.57
C LYS A 310 14.33 -9.54 12.08
N PRO A 311 15.11 -8.77 12.85
CA PRO A 311 14.79 -8.47 14.24
C PRO A 311 13.36 -7.90 14.38
N ASP A 312 12.70 -8.26 15.48
CA ASP A 312 11.36 -7.78 15.84
C ASP A 312 10.29 -8.01 14.77
N HIS A 313 10.47 -8.98 13.87
CA HIS A 313 9.56 -9.17 12.74
C HIS A 313 8.12 -9.43 13.20
N GLY A 314 7.23 -8.49 12.88
CA GLY A 314 5.81 -8.56 13.21
C GLY A 314 4.94 -8.84 12.00
N ILE A 315 3.77 -9.43 12.26
CA ILE A 315 2.66 -9.52 11.32
C ILE A 315 1.48 -8.76 11.92
N SER A 316 0.78 -8.00 11.07
CA SER A 316 -0.51 -7.44 11.43
C SER A 316 -1.59 -8.48 11.17
N LEU A 317 -2.41 -8.73 12.18
CA LEU A 317 -3.64 -9.49 12.06
C LEU A 317 -4.77 -8.55 11.68
N VAL A 318 -5.74 -9.07 10.93
CA VAL A 318 -7.08 -8.50 10.87
C VAL A 318 -7.81 -9.03 12.11
N PRO A 319 -8.02 -8.19 13.15
CA PRO A 319 -8.57 -8.67 14.40
C PRO A 319 -9.99 -9.23 14.19
N PRO A 320 -10.29 -10.43 14.70
CA PRO A 320 -11.64 -11.00 14.64
C PRO A 320 -12.65 -10.06 15.30
N ARG A 321 -13.76 -9.78 14.62
CA ARG A 321 -14.79 -8.88 15.15
C ARG A 321 -15.44 -9.43 16.41
N GLY A 322 -15.50 -10.76 16.54
CA GLY A 322 -16.00 -11.47 17.71
C GLY A 322 -14.99 -11.65 18.85
N ALA A 323 -13.71 -11.29 18.69
CA ALA A 323 -12.73 -11.40 19.76
C ALA A 323 -12.94 -10.29 20.81
N LEU A 324 -12.87 -10.64 22.09
CA LEU A 324 -12.87 -9.66 23.17
C LEU A 324 -11.49 -9.02 23.25
N TRP A 325 -11.44 -7.70 23.27
CA TRP A 325 -10.20 -6.95 23.46
C TRP A 325 -10.06 -6.54 24.92
N LEU A 326 -8.98 -7.01 25.54
CA LEU A 326 -8.65 -6.74 26.93
C LEU A 326 -7.35 -5.93 27.01
N ASP A 327 -7.24 -5.10 28.04
CA ASP A 327 -6.00 -4.43 28.40
C ASP A 327 -4.95 -5.41 28.95
N GLU A 328 -3.78 -4.89 29.32
CA GLU A 328 -2.67 -5.69 29.85
C GLU A 328 -3.01 -6.48 31.13
N CYS A 329 -4.01 -6.04 31.90
CA CYS A 329 -4.46 -6.68 33.14
C CYS A 329 -5.63 -7.67 32.92
N GLY A 330 -6.12 -7.81 31.70
CA GLY A 330 -7.24 -8.69 31.36
C GLY A 330 -8.62 -8.07 31.61
N ALA A 331 -8.72 -6.76 31.83
CA ALA A 331 -10.01 -6.08 31.83
C ALA A 331 -10.42 -5.72 30.40
N ARG A 332 -11.69 -5.92 30.06
CA ARG A 332 -12.21 -5.48 28.76
C ARG A 332 -12.10 -3.97 28.67
N PHE A 333 -11.59 -3.46 27.55
CA PHE A 333 -11.57 -2.03 27.31
C PHE A 333 -12.98 -1.44 27.43
N ASP A 334 -13.10 -0.29 28.09
CA ASP A 334 -14.34 0.46 28.21
C ASP A 334 -14.16 1.89 27.67
N PRO A 335 -14.89 2.31 26.63
CA PRO A 335 -15.75 1.47 25.77
C PRO A 335 -14.95 0.39 25.02
N PRO A 336 -15.56 -0.71 24.52
CA PRO A 336 -14.83 -1.77 23.82
C PRO A 336 -13.99 -1.28 22.63
N LEU A 337 -12.82 -1.89 22.40
CA LEU A 337 -12.09 -1.71 21.15
C LEU A 337 -12.78 -2.53 20.05
N LEU A 338 -13.22 -1.84 19.00
CA LEU A 338 -14.04 -2.42 17.95
C LEU A 338 -13.22 -2.64 16.66
N ALA A 339 -13.03 -3.90 16.29
CA ALA A 339 -12.31 -4.28 15.07
C ALA A 339 -12.92 -3.66 13.81
N GLY A 340 -12.06 -3.14 12.93
CA GLY A 340 -12.43 -2.53 11.64
C GLY A 340 -13.11 -1.16 11.73
N LEU A 341 -13.06 -0.50 12.90
CA LEU A 341 -13.52 0.89 13.04
C LEU A 341 -12.37 1.89 12.90
N ASP A 342 -11.41 1.90 13.82
CA ASP A 342 -10.30 2.87 13.85
C ASP A 342 -9.10 2.26 14.58
N THR A 343 -8.06 1.89 13.83
CA THR A 343 -6.84 1.27 14.35
C THR A 343 -5.97 2.28 15.07
N SER A 344 -5.96 3.55 14.63
CA SER A 344 -5.17 4.60 15.29
C SER A 344 -5.66 4.83 16.72
N ALA A 345 -6.99 4.92 16.90
CA ALA A 345 -7.60 5.02 18.21
C ALA A 345 -7.33 3.77 19.07
N GLN A 346 -7.31 2.57 18.48
CA GLN A 346 -6.94 1.35 19.20
C GLN A 346 -5.49 1.39 19.68
N VAL A 347 -4.54 1.75 18.82
CA VAL A 347 -3.12 1.88 19.18
C VAL A 347 -2.95 2.88 20.32
N ALA A 348 -3.56 4.06 20.22
CA ALA A 348 -3.47 5.08 21.27
C ALA A 348 -3.99 4.57 22.62
N ARG A 349 -5.10 3.83 22.62
CA ARG A 349 -5.68 3.27 23.85
C ARG A 349 -4.85 2.14 24.44
N ILE A 350 -4.28 1.28 23.60
CA ILE A 350 -3.39 0.20 24.03
C ILE A 350 -2.08 0.77 24.58
N ALA A 351 -1.49 1.76 23.91
CA ALA A 351 -0.27 2.43 24.37
C ALA A 351 -0.47 3.11 25.74
N ARG A 352 -1.62 3.75 25.96
CA ARG A 352 -1.99 4.32 27.27
C ARG A 352 -2.28 3.27 28.35
N SER A 353 -2.63 2.04 27.97
CA SER A 353 -2.89 0.93 28.89
C SER A 353 -1.69 -0.01 29.07
N GLY A 354 -0.46 0.48 28.88
CA GLY A 354 0.78 -0.29 29.10
C GLY A 354 1.41 -0.93 27.84
N GLY A 355 0.81 -0.69 26.67
CA GLY A 355 1.40 -1.02 25.36
C GLY A 355 1.20 -2.46 24.91
N VAL A 356 0.55 -3.30 25.71
CA VAL A 356 0.18 -4.68 25.38
C VAL A 356 -1.33 -4.85 25.59
N SER A 357 -1.96 -5.70 24.77
CA SER A 357 -3.38 -6.02 24.88
C SER A 357 -3.62 -7.49 24.51
N TRP A 358 -4.72 -8.04 25.01
CA TRP A 358 -5.09 -9.43 24.76
C TRP A 358 -6.37 -9.52 23.92
N GLN A 359 -6.38 -10.43 22.96
CA GLN A 359 -7.59 -10.81 22.25
C GLN A 359 -8.03 -12.20 22.68
N ILE A 360 -9.20 -12.32 23.31
CA ILE A 360 -9.79 -13.61 23.71
C ILE A 360 -10.87 -14.02 22.73
N LEU A 361 -10.76 -15.25 22.22
CA LEU A 361 -11.70 -15.83 21.28
C LEU A 361 -11.68 -17.36 21.36
N ASN A 362 -12.74 -17.98 20.85
CA ASN A 362 -12.79 -19.43 20.69
C ASN A 362 -12.34 -19.85 19.28
N ARG A 363 -12.11 -21.16 19.11
CA ARG A 363 -11.65 -21.73 17.83
C ARG A 363 -12.61 -21.47 16.66
N ARG A 364 -13.92 -21.37 16.93
CA ARG A 364 -14.93 -21.10 15.89
C ARG A 364 -14.79 -19.69 15.33
N ILE A 365 -14.59 -18.70 16.21
CA ILE A 365 -14.30 -17.31 15.82
C ILE A 365 -12.96 -17.28 15.06
N ALA A 366 -11.92 -17.92 15.60
CA ALA A 366 -10.59 -17.91 14.99
C ALA A 366 -10.62 -18.44 13.54
N ILE A 367 -11.25 -19.59 13.29
CA ILE A 367 -11.33 -20.16 11.94
C ILE A 367 -12.06 -19.23 10.98
N ARG A 368 -13.15 -18.60 11.42
CA ARG A 368 -14.04 -17.83 10.55
C ARG A 368 -13.54 -16.42 10.27
N GLU A 369 -12.91 -15.78 11.25
CA GLU A 369 -12.67 -14.33 11.24
C GLU A 369 -11.19 -13.96 11.34
N LEU A 370 -10.30 -14.84 11.81
CA LEU A 370 -8.88 -14.53 11.89
C LEU A 370 -8.27 -14.54 10.48
N ALA A 371 -7.65 -13.41 10.13
CA ALA A 371 -6.80 -13.29 8.97
C ALA A 371 -5.51 -12.56 9.34
N ALA A 372 -4.47 -12.76 8.55
CA ALA A 372 -3.23 -12.02 8.66
C ALA A 372 -3.02 -11.18 7.40
N SER A 373 -2.54 -9.96 7.60
CA SER A 373 -2.19 -9.04 6.52
C SER A 373 -0.96 -9.56 5.78
N GLY A 374 -0.97 -9.40 4.46
CA GLY A 374 0.16 -9.71 3.59
C GLY A 374 -0.06 -10.89 2.64
N ALA A 375 0.72 -10.92 1.56
CA ALA A 375 0.60 -11.92 0.50
C ALA A 375 0.86 -13.35 0.99
N GLU A 376 1.84 -13.54 1.89
CA GLU A 376 2.25 -14.85 2.43
C GLU A 376 1.09 -15.61 3.11
N PHE A 377 0.21 -14.90 3.81
CA PHE A 377 -0.87 -15.49 4.59
C PHE A 377 -2.15 -15.73 3.79
N ASN A 378 -2.15 -15.37 2.49
CA ASN A 378 -3.31 -15.41 1.63
C ASN A 378 -3.00 -16.18 0.32
N PRO A 379 -2.58 -17.46 0.40
CA PRO A 379 -2.05 -18.20 -0.76
C PRO A 379 -3.09 -18.42 -1.86
N SER A 380 -4.37 -18.58 -1.53
CA SER A 380 -5.43 -18.74 -2.54
C SER A 380 -5.67 -17.47 -3.35
N LEU A 381 -5.56 -16.29 -2.73
CA LEU A 381 -5.60 -15.00 -3.39
C LEU A 381 -4.32 -14.74 -4.19
N ARG A 382 -3.15 -14.90 -3.55
CA ARG A 382 -1.82 -14.67 -4.12
C ARG A 382 -1.57 -15.53 -5.36
N ASP A 383 -1.79 -16.84 -5.24
CA ASP A 383 -1.60 -17.81 -6.33
C ASP A 383 -2.78 -17.80 -7.32
N ARG A 384 -3.79 -16.95 -7.11
CA ARG A 384 -4.97 -16.79 -7.98
C ARG A 384 -5.74 -18.09 -8.20
N ARG A 385 -6.02 -18.83 -7.13
CA ARG A 385 -6.75 -20.11 -7.14
C ARG A 385 -8.23 -19.89 -6.77
N PRO A 386 -9.14 -19.66 -7.74
CA PRO A 386 -10.51 -19.23 -7.46
C PRO A 386 -11.32 -20.23 -6.62
N LEU A 387 -11.16 -21.54 -6.87
CA LEU A 387 -11.86 -22.58 -6.10
C LEU A 387 -11.36 -22.65 -4.64
N ALA A 388 -10.05 -22.54 -4.42
CA ALA A 388 -9.48 -22.50 -3.09
C ALA A 388 -9.91 -21.21 -2.35
N PHE A 389 -9.92 -20.08 -3.03
CA PHE A 389 -10.35 -18.80 -2.48
C PHE A 389 -11.83 -18.84 -2.04
N LEU A 390 -12.72 -19.39 -2.88
CA LEU A 390 -14.12 -19.58 -2.52
C LEU A 390 -14.29 -20.53 -1.32
N ARG A 391 -13.52 -21.63 -1.28
CA ARG A 391 -13.51 -22.56 -0.14
C ARG A 391 -13.07 -21.85 1.14
N ASP A 392 -11.98 -21.10 1.09
CA ASP A 392 -11.45 -20.38 2.26
C ASP A 392 -12.47 -19.34 2.77
N MET A 393 -13.17 -18.66 1.85
CA MET A 393 -14.26 -17.73 2.19
C MET A 393 -15.46 -18.42 2.88
N LEU A 394 -15.77 -19.67 2.51
CA LEU A 394 -16.91 -20.42 3.07
C LEU A 394 -16.58 -21.14 4.38
N PHE A 395 -15.38 -21.71 4.49
CA PHE A 395 -14.99 -22.62 5.58
C PHE A 395 -13.94 -22.05 6.53
N GLY A 396 -13.44 -20.84 6.23
CA GLY A 396 -12.46 -20.13 7.05
C GLY A 396 -11.01 -20.59 6.86
N ASN A 397 -10.09 -19.85 7.48
CA ASN A 397 -8.65 -19.99 7.30
C ASN A 397 -8.01 -21.01 8.26
N ARG A 398 -8.48 -22.27 8.21
CA ARG A 398 -8.00 -23.34 9.12
C ARG A 398 -6.48 -23.49 9.13
N TRP A 399 -5.85 -23.45 7.95
CA TRP A 399 -4.39 -23.62 7.83
C TRP A 399 -3.63 -22.52 8.60
N LEU A 400 -4.11 -21.26 8.50
CA LEU A 400 -3.48 -20.11 9.14
C LEU A 400 -3.61 -20.22 10.65
N VAL A 401 -4.84 -20.47 11.13
CA VAL A 401 -5.11 -20.68 12.54
C VAL A 401 -4.24 -21.80 13.09
N ASP A 402 -4.25 -22.98 12.48
CA ASP A 402 -3.46 -24.11 12.96
C ASP A 402 -1.93 -23.83 12.89
N THR A 403 -1.48 -22.95 12.00
CA THR A 403 -0.06 -22.53 11.93
C THR A 403 0.28 -21.57 13.05
N LEU A 404 -0.53 -20.54 13.28
CA LEU A 404 -0.35 -19.57 14.36
C LEU A 404 -0.38 -20.25 15.72
N LEU A 405 -1.38 -21.11 15.97
CA LEU A 405 -1.51 -21.85 17.22
C LEU A 405 -0.30 -22.75 17.53
N ARG A 406 0.37 -23.28 16.50
CA ARG A 406 1.52 -24.19 16.68
C ARG A 406 2.87 -23.49 16.73
N ARG A 407 3.00 -22.31 16.11
CA ARG A 407 4.32 -21.73 15.82
C ARG A 407 4.48 -20.28 16.28
N CYS A 408 3.39 -19.55 16.51
CA CYS A 408 3.48 -18.17 16.96
C CYS A 408 3.54 -18.15 18.50
N PRO A 409 4.57 -17.54 19.10
CA PRO A 409 4.72 -17.50 20.55
C PRO A 409 3.64 -16.66 21.26
N ASP A 410 2.99 -15.74 20.53
CA ASP A 410 1.98 -14.86 21.09
C ASP A 410 0.56 -15.49 21.09
N PHE A 411 0.42 -16.75 20.66
CA PHE A 411 -0.84 -17.49 20.71
C PHE A 411 -0.83 -18.50 21.85
N ILE A 412 -1.77 -18.31 22.78
CA ILE A 412 -1.94 -19.15 23.97
C ILE A 412 -3.27 -19.89 23.84
N VAL A 413 -3.23 -21.21 24.04
CA VAL A 413 -4.40 -22.08 23.95
C VAL A 413 -4.55 -22.84 25.25
N ALA A 414 -5.76 -22.87 25.78
CA ALA A 414 -6.12 -23.61 26.97
C ALA A 414 -7.56 -24.12 26.89
N HIS A 415 -7.91 -25.05 27.78
CA HIS A 415 -9.26 -25.63 27.83
C HIS A 415 -10.17 -24.94 28.86
N SER A 416 -9.61 -24.06 29.68
CA SER A 416 -10.34 -23.25 30.66
C SER A 416 -9.74 -21.85 30.81
N LEU A 417 -10.51 -20.89 31.35
CA LEU A 417 -10.03 -19.53 31.61
C LEU A 417 -8.89 -19.50 32.65
N PRO A 418 -8.92 -20.28 33.75
CA PRO A 418 -7.79 -20.34 34.69
C PRO A 418 -6.48 -20.79 34.03
N GLU A 419 -6.53 -21.83 33.20
CA GLU A 419 -5.36 -22.30 32.44
C GLU A 419 -4.89 -21.28 31.41
N LEU A 420 -5.83 -20.61 30.72
CA LEU A 420 -5.51 -19.56 29.75
C LEU A 420 -4.76 -18.41 30.42
N VAL A 421 -5.28 -17.91 31.54
CA VAL A 421 -4.69 -16.80 32.29
C VAL A 421 -3.34 -17.20 32.90
N ALA A 422 -3.19 -18.44 33.37
CA ALA A 422 -1.89 -18.97 33.78
C ALA A 422 -0.88 -18.94 32.62
N GLY A 423 -1.29 -19.34 31.42
CA GLY A 423 -0.47 -19.24 30.21
C GLY A 423 -0.10 -17.80 29.86
N MET A 424 -1.06 -16.87 29.89
CA MET A 424 -0.84 -15.43 29.63
C MET A 424 0.19 -14.83 30.59
N ASN A 425 0.11 -15.18 31.88
CA ASN A 425 1.06 -14.75 32.90
C ASN A 425 2.42 -15.46 32.83
N ALA A 426 2.52 -16.58 32.11
CA ALA A 426 3.78 -17.28 31.88
C ALA A 426 4.55 -16.72 30.67
N SER A 427 3.84 -16.16 29.68
CA SER A 427 4.47 -15.51 28.52
C SER A 427 5.12 -14.16 28.84
N ASP A 428 4.71 -13.54 29.95
CA ASP A 428 5.23 -12.26 30.42
C ASP A 428 5.21 -12.24 31.95
N CYS A 429 6.39 -12.22 32.56
CA CYS A 429 6.53 -12.27 34.01
C CYS A 429 6.34 -10.90 34.69
N GLU A 430 6.35 -9.81 33.94
CA GLU A 430 6.20 -8.45 34.47
C GLU A 430 4.73 -8.06 34.58
N ARG A 431 3.90 -8.53 33.64
CA ARG A 431 2.47 -8.22 33.57
C ARG A 431 1.62 -9.31 34.22
N ARG A 432 0.62 -8.90 34.99
CA ARG A 432 -0.27 -9.82 35.73
C ARG A 432 -1.72 -9.65 35.26
N VAL A 433 -2.14 -10.56 34.38
CA VAL A 433 -3.53 -10.75 33.96
C VAL A 433 -4.34 -11.32 35.12
N ASN A 434 -5.45 -10.66 35.43
CA ASN A 434 -6.35 -11.03 36.51
C ASN A 434 -7.48 -11.93 35.98
N LEU A 435 -7.53 -13.17 36.49
CA LEU A 435 -8.57 -14.15 36.11
C LEU A 435 -9.99 -13.62 36.30
N ALA A 436 -10.27 -12.94 37.41
CA ALA A 436 -11.61 -12.41 37.69
C ALA A 436 -12.04 -11.33 36.69
N CYS A 437 -11.08 -10.55 36.16
CA CYS A 437 -11.36 -9.57 35.10
C CYS A 437 -11.72 -10.27 33.79
N VAL A 438 -10.97 -11.32 33.44
CA VAL A 438 -11.20 -12.12 32.22
C VAL A 438 -12.55 -12.86 32.30
N GLU A 439 -12.84 -13.52 33.42
CA GLU A 439 -14.12 -14.21 33.65
C GLU A 439 -15.30 -13.26 33.56
N ARG A 440 -15.19 -12.08 34.17
CA ARG A 440 -16.22 -11.04 34.07
C ARG A 440 -16.41 -10.60 32.62
N ALA A 441 -15.34 -10.32 31.88
CA ALA A 441 -15.42 -9.89 30.48
C ALA A 441 -16.14 -10.93 29.59
N VAL A 442 -15.80 -12.21 29.74
CA VAL A 442 -16.43 -13.31 28.98
C VAL A 442 -17.90 -13.48 29.38
N ARG A 443 -18.19 -13.55 30.68
CA ARG A 443 -19.55 -13.72 31.20
C ARG A 443 -20.48 -12.59 30.77
N ASP A 444 -20.01 -11.35 30.84
CA ASP A 444 -20.82 -10.18 30.51
C ASP A 444 -21.14 -10.13 29.01
N TYR A 445 -20.18 -10.54 28.17
CA TYR A 445 -20.36 -10.67 26.72
C TYR A 445 -21.30 -11.82 26.35
N ASP A 446 -21.15 -13.00 26.96
CA ASP A 446 -22.05 -14.13 26.74
C ASP A 446 -23.48 -13.83 27.21
N ALA A 447 -23.63 -13.11 28.34
CA ALA A 447 -24.93 -12.62 28.80
C ALA A 447 -25.54 -11.61 27.81
N ALA A 448 -24.72 -10.78 27.14
CA ALA A 448 -25.19 -9.91 26.07
C ALA A 448 -25.69 -10.69 24.86
N ILE A 449 -24.97 -11.73 24.44
CA ILE A 449 -25.41 -12.63 23.36
C ILE A 449 -26.73 -13.32 23.73
N ALA A 450 -26.86 -13.80 24.96
CA ALA A 450 -28.07 -14.48 25.44
C ALA A 450 -29.32 -13.59 25.45
N ARG A 451 -29.16 -12.26 25.51
CA ARG A 451 -30.28 -11.29 25.40
C ARG A 451 -30.81 -11.15 23.96
N GLY A 452 -30.11 -11.69 22.96
CA GLY A 452 -30.46 -11.55 21.54
C GLY A 452 -30.60 -10.08 21.12
N ASP A 453 -31.60 -9.77 20.31
CA ASP A 453 -31.85 -8.43 19.73
C ASP A 453 -32.04 -7.30 20.77
N ARG A 454 -32.16 -7.62 22.06
CA ARG A 454 -32.32 -6.65 23.16
C ARG A 454 -31.00 -6.27 23.83
N HIS A 455 -29.85 -6.73 23.32
CA HIS A 455 -28.56 -6.36 23.89
C HIS A 455 -28.24 -4.87 23.66
N ALA A 456 -27.37 -4.32 24.51
CA ALA A 456 -26.80 -2.98 24.33
C ALA A 456 -25.27 -3.02 24.15
N ASP A 457 -24.68 -4.21 23.93
CA ASP A 457 -23.24 -4.36 23.77
C ASP A 457 -22.76 -3.71 22.45
N PRO A 458 -21.83 -2.74 22.50
CA PRO A 458 -21.36 -2.02 21.31
C PRO A 458 -20.66 -2.93 20.29
N GLN A 459 -20.01 -4.01 20.73
CA GLN A 459 -19.31 -4.94 19.85
C GLN A 459 -20.29 -5.79 19.05
N LEU A 460 -21.34 -6.30 19.69
CA LEU A 460 -22.40 -7.03 18.98
C LEU A 460 -23.10 -6.14 17.95
N ALA A 461 -23.43 -4.90 18.30
CA ALA A 461 -24.03 -3.94 17.36
C ALA A 461 -23.10 -3.62 16.16
N ASN A 462 -21.79 -3.55 16.39
CA ASN A 462 -20.79 -3.39 15.32
C ASN A 462 -20.74 -4.62 14.40
N ILE A 463 -20.77 -5.84 14.96
CA ILE A 463 -20.79 -7.09 14.18
C ILE A 463 -22.04 -7.15 13.29
N GLU A 464 -23.21 -6.80 13.83
CA GLU A 464 -24.46 -6.75 13.06
C GLU A 464 -24.39 -5.75 11.91
N THR A 465 -23.81 -4.57 12.16
CA THR A 465 -23.60 -3.54 11.14
C THR A 465 -22.66 -4.03 10.05
N ALA A 466 -21.55 -4.68 10.41
CA ALA A 466 -20.60 -5.24 9.47
C ALA A 466 -21.26 -6.28 8.53
N ARG A 467 -22.08 -7.18 9.09
CA ARG A 467 -22.79 -8.24 8.35
C ARG A 467 -23.78 -7.72 7.29
N ARG A 468 -24.15 -6.44 7.32
CA ARG A 468 -24.98 -5.83 6.27
C ARG A 468 -24.23 -5.69 4.94
N TRP A 469 -22.90 -5.69 4.96
CA TRP A 469 -22.06 -5.66 3.77
C TRP A 469 -21.59 -7.07 3.41
N LYS A 470 -21.89 -7.55 2.20
CA LYS A 470 -21.51 -8.89 1.75
C LYS A 470 -20.01 -9.10 1.53
N GLY A 471 -19.24 -8.00 1.44
CA GLY A 471 -17.79 -8.06 1.31
C GLY A 471 -17.06 -8.21 2.65
N ASP A 472 -17.77 -8.16 3.79
CA ASP A 472 -17.22 -8.38 5.13
C ASP A 472 -17.32 -9.86 5.57
#